data_AF-A0A3B8NIJ3-F1
#
_entry.id   AF-A0A3B8NIJ3-F1
#
_cell.length_a   1.000
_cell.length_b   1.000
_cell.length_c   1.000
_cell.angle_alpha   90.00
_cell.angle_beta   90.00
_cell.angle_gamma   90.00
#
_symmetry.space_group_name_H-M   'P 1'
#
loop_
_entity.id
_entity.type
_entity.pdbx_description
1 polymer ?
#
loop_
_entity_poly.entity_id
_entity_poly.type
_entity_poly.pdbx_seq_one_letter_code
_entity_poly.pdbx_strand_id
1 'polypeptide(L)'
;MAITVERPKLKIHEKFYFPAIMKGLRITIGHAIRILMRKKKVTMQYPEEKWDDNMPEHYRGAPTLVTDEHGRERCVSCQLCEFICPPRAITIIPEEIPPENEWSKVEKRPREFE
;
A
#
# COMPACT_ATOMS: atom_id res chain seq x y z
N MET A 1 30.52 17.40 -32.62
CA MET A 1 31.57 18.23 -32.00
C MET A 1 31.57 17.96 -30.50
N ALA A 2 32.70 17.56 -29.92
CA ALA A 2 32.79 17.29 -28.48
C ALA A 2 33.06 18.60 -27.73
N ILE A 3 32.24 18.90 -26.72
CA ILE A 3 32.45 20.05 -25.85
C ILE A 3 33.55 19.68 -24.86
N THR A 4 34.72 20.32 -24.97
CA THR A 4 35.79 20.16 -24.00
C THR A 4 35.52 21.06 -22.80
N VAL A 5 35.12 20.47 -21.68
CA VAL A 5 34.92 21.19 -20.41
C VAL A 5 36.27 21.26 -19.69
N GLU A 6 36.75 22.48 -19.43
CA GLU A 6 37.97 22.68 -18.66
C GLU A 6 37.79 22.23 -17.21
N ARG A 7 38.72 21.42 -16.71
CA ARG A 7 38.69 20.99 -15.32
C ARG A 7 39.10 22.15 -14.41
N PRO A 8 38.27 22.54 -13.43
CA PRO A 8 38.66 23.57 -12.48
C PRO A 8 39.87 23.12 -11.66
N LYS A 9 40.83 24.04 -11.45
CA LYS A 9 42.01 23.78 -10.61
C LYS A 9 41.59 23.79 -9.14
N LEU A 10 41.29 22.59 -8.61
CA LEU A 10 40.87 22.41 -7.22
C LEU A 10 41.99 22.77 -6.24
N LYS A 11 41.62 23.46 -5.15
CA LYS A 11 42.51 23.72 -4.01
C LYS A 11 42.73 22.43 -3.22
N ILE A 12 43.79 22.39 -2.40
CA ILE A 12 44.18 21.19 -1.64
C ILE A 12 43.02 20.67 -0.76
N HIS A 13 42.25 21.55 -0.11
CA HIS A 13 41.10 21.16 0.72
C HIS A 13 39.91 20.61 -0.06
N GLU A 14 39.73 21.03 -1.32
CA GLU A 14 38.70 20.48 -2.21
C GLU A 14 39.10 19.09 -2.70
N LYS A 15 40.41 18.86 -2.95
CA LYS A 15 40.94 17.54 -3.28
C LYS A 15 40.80 16.53 -2.14
N PHE A 16 40.94 17.00 -0.89
CA PHE A 16 40.69 16.20 0.31
C PHE A 16 39.20 16.16 0.73
N TYR A 17 38.29 16.71 -0.09
CA TYR A 17 36.83 16.71 0.13
C TYR A 17 36.35 17.32 1.45
N PHE A 18 37.21 18.07 2.15
CA PHE A 18 36.93 18.58 3.49
C PHE A 18 35.67 19.46 3.57
N PRO A 19 35.42 20.41 2.64
CA PRO A 19 34.19 21.20 2.65
C PRO A 19 32.93 20.37 2.43
N ALA A 20 33.01 19.34 1.60
CA ALA A 20 31.88 18.46 1.30
C ALA A 20 31.51 17.59 2.53
N ILE A 21 32.52 17.03 3.20
CA ILE A 21 32.35 16.25 4.43
C ILE A 21 31.74 17.12 5.52
N MET A 22 32.27 18.33 5.74
CA MET A 22 31.74 19.26 6.74
C MET A 22 30.30 19.69 6.44
N LYS A 23 29.97 19.92 5.17
CA LYS A 23 28.59 20.21 4.77
C LYS A 23 27.64 19.04 5.08
N GLY A 24 28.04 17.81 4.75
CA GLY A 24 27.26 16.61 5.05
C GLY A 24 27.07 16.41 6.55
N LEU A 25 28.15 16.50 7.32
CA LEU A 25 28.12 16.31 8.77
C LEU A 25 27.23 17.36 9.46
N ARG A 26 27.29 18.63 9.02
CA ARG A 26 26.41 19.70 9.52
C ARG A 26 24.93 19.36 9.32
N ILE A 27 24.57 18.78 8.18
CA ILE A 27 23.18 18.36 7.90
C ILE A 27 22.78 17.21 8.82
N THR A 28 23.61 16.20 8.97
CA THR A 28 23.34 15.04 9.85
C THR A 28 23.19 15.47 11.31
N ILE A 29 24.11 16.28 11.82
CA ILE A 29 24.05 16.84 13.18
C ILE A 29 22.77 17.67 13.34
N GLY A 30 22.41 18.48 12.34
CA GLY A 30 21.16 19.25 12.37
C GLY A 30 19.91 18.38 12.48
N HIS A 31 19.87 17.22 11.82
CA HIS A 31 18.78 16.26 11.96
C HIS A 31 18.79 15.57 13.33
N ALA A 32 19.95 15.13 13.81
CA ALA A 32 20.09 14.48 15.12
C ALA A 32 19.63 15.41 16.25
N ILE A 33 20.07 16.67 16.23
CA ILE A 33 19.66 17.70 17.18
C ILE A 33 18.14 17.93 17.10
N ARG A 34 17.56 18.00 15.89
CA ARG A 34 16.12 18.20 15.71
C ARG A 34 15.30 17.06 16.32
N ILE A 35 15.73 15.81 16.15
CA ILE A 35 15.07 14.64 16.72
C ILE A 35 15.15 14.67 18.25
N LEU A 36 16.33 14.93 18.80
CA LEU A 36 16.57 14.94 20.26
C LEU A 36 15.85 16.10 20.97
N MET A 37 15.90 17.31 20.41
CA MET A 37 15.34 18.50 21.07
C MET A 37 13.88 18.77 20.76
N ARG A 38 13.42 18.55 19.51
CA ARG A 38 12.07 18.97 19.07
C ARG A 38 11.06 17.82 19.03
N LYS A 39 11.46 16.59 19.41
CA LYS A 39 10.63 15.36 19.43
C LYS A 39 9.70 15.17 18.22
N LYS A 40 10.06 15.73 17.06
CA LYS A 40 9.26 15.61 15.83
C LYS A 40 9.49 14.22 15.25
N LYS A 41 8.83 13.23 15.83
CA LYS A 41 8.84 11.84 15.37
C LYS A 41 7.87 11.71 14.21
N VAL A 42 8.38 11.28 13.06
CA VAL A 42 7.56 10.91 11.89
C VAL A 42 7.15 9.42 11.97
N THR A 43 7.77 8.68 12.88
CA THR A 43 7.53 7.25 13.12
C THR A 43 6.29 7.04 13.97
N MET A 44 5.44 6.10 13.58
CA MET A 44 4.36 5.54 14.41
C MET A 44 4.83 4.25 15.07
N GLN A 45 4.39 3.98 16.30
CA GLN A 45 4.65 2.70 16.98
C GLN A 45 3.56 1.68 16.62
N TYR A 46 3.79 0.84 15.61
CA TYR A 46 2.89 -0.27 15.31
C TYR A 46 3.13 -1.44 16.28
N PRO A 47 2.11 -2.13 16.81
CA PRO A 47 0.69 -2.09 16.41
C PRO A 47 -0.22 -1.09 17.14
N GLU A 48 0.28 -0.37 18.15
CA GLU A 48 -0.53 0.50 19.01
C GLU A 48 -1.01 1.78 18.30
N GLU A 49 -0.16 2.36 17.45
CA GLU A 49 -0.44 3.50 16.59
C GLU A 49 -0.54 3.02 15.13
N LYS A 50 -1.73 3.15 14.53
CA LYS A 50 -2.00 2.80 13.13
C LYS A 50 -2.41 4.02 12.33
N TRP A 51 -2.25 3.94 11.00
CA TRP A 51 -2.64 5.00 10.07
C TRP A 51 -4.12 4.90 9.66
N ASP A 52 -4.92 4.05 10.31
CA ASP A 52 -6.27 3.70 9.86
C ASP A 52 -7.18 4.95 9.70
N ASP A 53 -7.08 5.94 10.61
CA ASP A 53 -7.85 7.19 10.56
C ASP A 53 -7.45 8.13 9.39
N ASN A 54 -6.26 7.96 8.83
CA ASN A 54 -5.74 8.79 7.74
C ASN A 54 -5.76 8.04 6.39
N MET A 55 -6.46 6.91 6.33
CA MET A 55 -6.58 6.12 5.12
C MET A 55 -7.59 6.75 4.14
N PRO A 56 -7.27 6.87 2.84
CA PRO A 56 -8.23 7.38 1.87
C PRO A 56 -9.46 6.48 1.77
N GLU A 57 -10.62 7.08 1.47
CA GLU A 57 -11.91 6.40 1.31
C GLU A 57 -11.87 5.24 0.31
N HIS A 58 -11.01 5.32 -0.70
CA HIS A 58 -10.86 4.34 -1.78
C HIS A 58 -9.68 3.38 -1.57
N TYR A 59 -9.22 3.21 -0.33
CA TYR A 59 -8.19 2.22 -0.03
C TYR A 59 -8.66 0.81 -0.37
N ARG A 60 -7.77 0.03 -1.00
CA ARG A 60 -8.06 -1.34 -1.42
C ARG A 60 -7.37 -2.31 -0.47
N GLY A 61 -8.17 -2.92 0.41
CA GLY A 61 -7.74 -3.96 1.33
C GLY A 61 -7.88 -5.36 0.74
N ALA A 62 -8.02 -6.36 1.62
CA ALA A 62 -8.30 -7.73 1.22
C ALA A 62 -9.72 -7.83 0.60
N PRO A 63 -9.87 -8.47 -0.57
CA PRO A 63 -11.18 -8.79 -1.12
C PRO A 63 -11.98 -9.66 -0.13
N THR A 64 -13.24 -9.31 0.09
CA THR A 64 -14.15 -10.08 0.94
C THR A 64 -15.56 -10.07 0.35
N LEU A 65 -16.33 -11.12 0.64
CA LEU A 65 -17.72 -11.18 0.23
C LEU A 65 -18.57 -10.31 1.15
N VAL A 66 -19.34 -9.40 0.54
CA VAL A 66 -20.25 -8.51 1.25
C VAL A 66 -21.58 -9.22 1.47
N THR A 67 -22.09 -9.16 2.70
CA THR A 67 -23.42 -9.65 3.06
C THR A 67 -24.48 -8.57 2.89
N ASP A 68 -25.69 -8.99 2.58
CA ASP A 68 -26.87 -8.14 2.49
C ASP A 68 -27.51 -7.90 3.88
N GLU A 69 -28.56 -7.09 3.93
CA GLU A 69 -29.29 -6.75 5.18
C GLU A 69 -29.85 -7.99 5.90
N HIS A 70 -30.12 -9.06 5.16
CA HIS A 70 -30.61 -10.33 5.66
C HIS A 70 -29.49 -11.34 5.99
N GLY A 71 -28.22 -10.93 6.00
CA GLY A 71 -27.07 -11.80 6.31
C GLY A 71 -26.69 -12.78 5.20
N ARG A 72 -27.35 -12.70 4.04
CA ARG A 72 -27.02 -13.49 2.84
C ARG A 72 -25.85 -12.85 2.08
N GLU A 73 -24.91 -13.64 1.57
CA GLU A 73 -23.88 -13.12 0.67
C GLU A 73 -24.47 -12.57 -0.64
N ARG A 74 -23.99 -11.40 -1.08
CA ARG A 74 -24.46 -10.74 -2.31
C ARG A 74 -23.94 -11.38 -3.60
N CYS A 75 -22.94 -12.25 -3.49
CA CYS A 75 -22.38 -12.94 -4.64
C CYS A 75 -23.39 -13.91 -5.25
N VAL A 76 -23.53 -13.87 -6.57
CA VAL A 76 -24.42 -14.76 -7.36
C VAL A 76 -23.63 -15.79 -8.18
N SER A 77 -22.33 -15.93 -7.88
CA SER A 77 -21.42 -16.81 -8.61
C SER A 77 -21.43 -16.64 -10.13
N CYS A 78 -21.47 -15.38 -10.60
CA CYS A 78 -21.39 -15.06 -12.02
C CYS A 78 -19.98 -15.25 -12.62
N GLN A 79 -18.96 -15.47 -11.76
CA GLN A 79 -17.56 -15.70 -12.12
C GLN A 79 -16.89 -14.56 -12.91
N LEU A 80 -17.52 -13.37 -12.96
CA LEU A 80 -16.94 -12.20 -13.64
C LEU A 80 -15.69 -11.67 -12.93
N CYS A 81 -15.68 -11.69 -11.59
CA CYS A 81 -14.52 -11.27 -10.79
C CYS A 81 -13.34 -12.23 -10.90
N GLU A 82 -13.59 -13.54 -10.97
CA GLU A 82 -12.59 -14.56 -11.27
C GLU A 82 -12.01 -14.36 -12.68
N PHE A 83 -12.87 -14.16 -13.68
CA PHE A 83 -12.46 -13.96 -15.06
C PHE A 83 -11.60 -12.70 -15.26
N ILE A 84 -11.97 -11.58 -14.64
CA ILE A 84 -11.24 -10.31 -14.79
C ILE A 84 -9.97 -10.24 -13.94
N CYS A 85 -9.79 -11.14 -12.96
CA CYS A 85 -8.68 -11.11 -12.03
C CYS A 85 -7.33 -11.26 -12.76
N PRO A 86 -6.49 -10.21 -12.84
CA PRO A 86 -5.23 -10.29 -13.59
C PRO A 86 -4.25 -11.37 -13.10
N PRO A 87 -4.05 -11.56 -11.77
CA PRO A 87 -3.20 -12.64 -11.28
C PRO A 87 -3.91 -14.00 -11.18
N ARG A 88 -5.21 -14.11 -11.53
CA ARG A 88 -6.04 -15.31 -11.29
C ARG A 88 -5.98 -15.80 -9.85
N ALA A 89 -6.05 -14.87 -8.91
CA ALA A 89 -6.01 -15.15 -7.47
C ALA A 89 -7.36 -15.57 -6.89
N ILE A 90 -8.45 -15.41 -7.64
CA ILE A 90 -9.82 -15.67 -7.17
C ILE A 90 -10.32 -16.96 -7.81
N THR A 91 -10.87 -17.88 -7.02
CA THR A 91 -11.56 -19.10 -7.50
C THR A 91 -12.95 -19.19 -6.88
N ILE A 92 -13.99 -19.33 -7.71
CA ILE A 92 -15.38 -19.36 -7.25
C ILE A 92 -16.03 -20.69 -7.60
N ILE A 93 -16.41 -21.45 -6.57
CA ILE A 93 -17.17 -22.69 -6.72
C ILE A 93 -18.66 -22.38 -6.52
N PRO A 94 -19.50 -22.47 -7.57
CA PRO A 94 -20.94 -22.20 -7.47
C PRO A 94 -21.71 -23.34 -6.79
N GLU A 95 -22.78 -22.99 -6.09
CA GLU A 95 -23.80 -23.91 -5.57
C GLU A 95 -25.20 -23.36 -5.86
N GLU A 96 -26.16 -24.26 -6.10
CA GLU A 96 -27.56 -23.91 -6.35
C GLU A 96 -28.29 -23.59 -5.04
N ILE A 97 -29.16 -22.58 -5.09
CA ILE A 97 -30.02 -22.24 -3.96
C ILE A 97 -31.25 -23.17 -3.99
N PRO A 98 -31.59 -23.86 -2.88
CA PRO A 98 -32.77 -24.72 -2.83
C PRO A 98 -34.05 -23.94 -3.17
N PRO A 99 -35.01 -24.53 -3.91
CA PRO A 99 -36.24 -23.85 -4.30
C PRO A 99 -37.13 -23.47 -3.12
N GLU A 100 -36.97 -24.13 -1.96
CA GLU A 100 -37.69 -23.82 -0.72
C GLU A 100 -37.17 -22.56 -0.02
N ASN A 101 -36.03 -22.04 -0.46
CA ASN A 101 -35.42 -20.85 0.10
C ASN A 101 -36.20 -19.59 -0.37
N GLU A 102 -36.43 -18.63 0.53
CA GLU A 102 -37.14 -17.38 0.22
C GLU A 102 -36.43 -16.54 -0.86
N TRP A 103 -35.14 -16.80 -1.11
CA TRP A 103 -34.32 -16.13 -2.10
C TRP A 103 -34.06 -16.95 -3.37
N SER A 104 -34.88 -17.99 -3.63
CA SER A 104 -34.82 -18.88 -4.79
C SER A 104 -34.93 -18.19 -6.16
N LYS A 105 -35.30 -16.90 -6.20
CA LYS A 105 -35.20 -16.07 -7.41
C LYS A 105 -33.78 -15.94 -7.95
N VAL A 106 -32.76 -16.08 -7.08
CA VAL A 106 -31.36 -16.12 -7.49
C VAL A 106 -30.95 -17.58 -7.58
N GLU A 107 -30.50 -17.99 -8.76
CA GLU A 107 -30.23 -19.41 -9.04
C GLU A 107 -29.03 -19.96 -8.25
N LYS A 108 -28.00 -19.12 -8.02
CA LYS A 108 -26.69 -19.57 -7.52
C LYS A 108 -26.15 -18.70 -6.38
N ARG A 109 -25.33 -19.31 -5.53
CA ARG A 109 -24.50 -18.69 -4.50
C ARG A 109 -23.07 -19.26 -4.54
N PRO A 110 -22.05 -18.59 -3.96
CA PRO A 110 -20.75 -19.21 -3.85
C PRO A 110 -20.78 -20.24 -2.70
N ARG A 111 -20.23 -21.41 -2.96
CA ARG A 111 -19.94 -22.42 -1.94
C ARG A 111 -18.62 -22.12 -1.27
N GLU A 112 -17.63 -21.78 -2.09
CA GLU A 112 -16.26 -21.46 -1.70
C GLU A 112 -15.80 -20.25 -2.52
N PHE A 113 -15.10 -19.32 -1.84
CA PHE A 113 -14.47 -18.14 -2.40
C PHE A 113 -13.05 -18.10 -1.85
N GLU A 114 -12.09 -18.51 -2.69
CA GLU A 114 -10.65 -18.42 -2.43
C GLU A 114 -10.04 -17.26 -3.21
#